data_AF-A0A937M7M9-F1
#
_entry.id   AF-A0A937M7M9-F1
#
_cell.length_a   1.000
_cell.length_b   1.000
_cell.length_c   1.000
_cell.angle_alpha   90.00
_cell.angle_beta   90.00
_cell.angle_gamma   90.00
#
_symmetry.space_group_name_H-M   'P 1'
#
loop_
_entity.id
_entity.type
_entity.pdbx_description
1 polymer ?
#
loop_
_entity_poly.entity_id
_entity_poly.type
_entity_poly.pdbx_seq_one_letter_code
_entity_poly.pdbx_strand_id
1 'polypeptide(L)'
;MPFIIGIQQFMLIALIGDEFTTLWLYVLGSIFISGNWVSHSSFKRARQDPENDDFFGNRKPATLRDFWPAITIVLILVVMALAIDMTQNQTWLPVLALVLANAVLIYQTFRFRMLWRLIMGLNTTSQIEAVAGEEVDEE
;
A
#
# COMPACT_ATOMS: atom_id res chain seq x y z
N MET A 1 3.68 14.71 5.57
CA MET A 1 4.48 13.98 4.57
C MET A 1 3.82 13.73 3.19
N PRO A 2 2.72 14.37 2.76
CA PRO A 2 2.23 14.17 1.38
C PRO A 2 3.17 14.77 0.31
N PHE A 3 3.93 15.80 0.68
CA PHE A 3 4.89 16.48 -0.20
C PHE A 3 5.98 15.54 -0.75
N ILE A 4 6.54 14.66 0.09
CA ILE A 4 7.59 13.70 -0.32
C ILE A 4 7.05 12.71 -1.35
N ILE A 5 5.82 12.22 -1.15
CA ILE A 5 5.14 11.34 -2.09
C ILE A 5 4.93 12.06 -3.44
N GLY A 6 4.54 13.35 -3.41
CA GLY A 6 4.41 14.16 -4.62
C GLY A 6 5.71 14.30 -5.41
N ILE A 7 6.85 14.55 -4.73
CA ILE A 7 8.17 14.59 -5.37
C ILE A 7 8.51 13.22 -5.99
N GLN A 8 8.26 12.13 -5.27
CA GLN A 8 8.53 10.77 -5.77
C GLN A 8 7.67 10.42 -6.99
N GLN A 9 6.41 10.83 -7.04
CA GLN A 9 5.55 10.66 -8.21
C GLN A 9 6.07 11.47 -9.41
N PHE A 10 6.50 12.70 -9.19
CA PHE A 10 7.10 13.52 -10.24
C PHE A 10 8.39 12.90 -10.78
N MET A 11 9.24 12.35 -9.90
CA MET A 11 10.43 11.61 -10.31
C MET A 11 10.11 10.36 -11.13
N LEU A 12 9.06 9.60 -10.82
CA LEU A 12 8.64 8.46 -11.64
C LEU A 12 8.24 8.88 -13.06
N ILE A 13 7.56 10.02 -13.20
CA ILE A 13 7.18 10.56 -14.50
C ILE A 13 8.43 11.03 -15.26
N ALA A 14 9.37 11.69 -14.59
CA ALA A 14 10.62 12.14 -15.21
C ALA A 14 11.53 10.98 -15.65
N LEU A 15 11.41 9.81 -15.01
CA LEU A 15 12.19 8.61 -15.30
C LEU A 15 11.46 7.61 -16.20
N ILE A 16 10.38 8.03 -16.88
CA ILE A 16 9.72 7.21 -17.91
C ILE A 16 10.65 7.15 -19.13
N GLY A 17 11.42 6.07 -19.21
CA GLY A 17 12.41 5.82 -20.25
C GLY A 17 13.17 4.53 -19.98
N ASP A 18 13.51 3.79 -21.03
CA ASP A 18 14.14 2.47 -20.90
C ASP A 18 15.57 2.60 -20.32
N GLU A 19 16.23 3.72 -20.60
CA GLU A 19 17.54 4.08 -20.06
C GLU A 19 17.56 4.31 -18.55
N PHE A 20 16.41 4.58 -17.93
CA PHE A 20 16.29 4.91 -16.51
C PHE A 20 15.54 3.85 -15.71
N THR A 21 15.29 2.66 -16.27
CA THR A 21 14.53 1.58 -15.63
C THR A 21 15.01 1.30 -14.20
N THR A 22 16.32 1.24 -13.97
CA THR A 22 16.89 0.98 -12.64
C THR A 22 16.56 2.08 -11.64
N LEU A 23 16.72 3.35 -12.03
CA LEU A 23 16.37 4.50 -11.18
C LEU A 23 14.86 4.56 -10.93
N TRP A 24 14.07 4.26 -11.94
CA TRP A 24 12.62 4.19 -11.85
C TRP A 24 12.18 3.14 -10.82
N LEU A 25 12.79 1.94 -10.81
CA LEU A 25 12.52 0.90 -9.82
C LEU A 25 12.90 1.33 -8.39
N TYR A 26 14.02 2.06 -8.21
CA TYR A 26 14.39 2.58 -6.90
C TYR A 26 13.41 3.63 -6.39
N VAL A 27 13.00 4.57 -7.25
CA VAL A 27 11.99 5.57 -6.89
C VAL A 27 10.68 4.88 -6.54
N LEU A 28 10.26 3.88 -7.32
CA LEU A 28 9.06 3.10 -7.06
C LEU A 28 9.14 2.38 -5.70
N GLY A 29 10.25 1.71 -5.39
CA GLY A 29 10.53 1.13 -4.08
C GLY A 29 10.41 2.14 -2.94
N SER A 30 10.95 3.35 -3.13
CA SER A 30 10.89 4.41 -2.13
C SER A 30 9.47 4.93 -1.87
N ILE A 31 8.56 4.89 -2.87
CA ILE A 31 7.13 5.22 -2.69
C ILE A 31 6.46 4.20 -1.79
N PHE A 32 6.78 2.91 -1.94
CA PHE A 32 6.23 1.89 -1.07
C PHE A 32 6.65 2.13 0.39
N ILE A 33 7.89 2.55 0.64
CA ILE A 33 8.36 2.90 2.00
C ILE A 33 7.59 4.10 2.54
N SER A 34 7.56 5.21 1.81
CA SER A 34 6.93 6.46 2.27
C SER A 34 5.43 6.30 2.45
N GLY A 35 4.74 5.58 1.55
CA GLY A 35 3.32 5.29 1.65
C GLY A 35 2.96 4.44 2.87
N ASN A 36 3.72 3.38 3.14
CA ASN A 36 3.51 2.56 4.35
C ASN A 36 3.85 3.35 5.63
N TRP A 37 4.86 4.21 5.59
CA TRP A 37 5.20 5.12 6.70
C TRP A 37 4.06 6.08 7.02
N VAL A 38 3.51 6.75 6.02
CA VAL A 38 2.37 7.64 6.18
C VAL A 38 1.17 6.88 6.73
N SER A 39 0.82 5.74 6.13
CA SER A 39 -0.28 4.89 6.57
C SER A 39 -0.13 4.50 8.05
N HIS A 40 1.05 4.01 8.44
CA HIS A 40 1.33 3.64 9.83
C HIS A 40 1.24 4.84 10.78
N SER A 41 1.82 5.98 10.41
CA SER A 41 1.76 7.19 11.23
C SER A 41 0.32 7.68 11.44
N SER A 42 -0.50 7.63 10.38
CA SER A 42 -1.91 8.00 10.43
C SER A 42 -2.71 7.03 11.28
N PHE A 43 -2.51 5.72 11.12
CA PHE A 43 -3.19 4.71 11.93
C PHE A 43 -2.77 4.74 13.39
N LYS A 44 -1.48 4.94 13.67
CA LYS A 44 -1.00 5.10 15.05
C LYS A 44 -1.67 6.30 15.71
N ARG A 45 -1.76 7.43 15.01
CA ARG A 45 -2.43 8.63 15.51
C ARG A 45 -3.93 8.40 15.71
N ALA A 46 -4.62 7.79 14.73
CA ALA A 46 -6.05 7.51 14.81
C ALA A 46 -6.43 6.58 15.97
N ARG A 47 -5.60 5.57 16.28
CA ARG A 47 -5.83 4.63 17.40
C ARG A 47 -5.47 5.21 18.78
N GLN A 48 -4.81 6.35 18.84
CA GLN A 48 -4.46 7.04 20.08
C GLN A 48 -5.46 8.16 20.43
N ASP A 49 -6.38 8.45 19.52
CA ASP A 49 -7.39 9.49 19.67
C ASP A 49 -8.64 8.90 20.34
N PRO A 50 -9.02 9.37 21.55
CA PRO A 50 -10.18 8.87 22.29
C PRO A 50 -11.50 9.01 21.52
N GLU A 51 -11.61 9.96 20.59
CA GLU A 51 -12.82 10.13 19.77
C GLU A 51 -13.01 8.99 18.76
N ASN A 52 -11.97 8.20 18.47
CA ASN A 52 -12.05 7.07 17.54
C ASN A 52 -12.16 5.71 18.26
N ASP A 53 -12.41 5.69 19.57
CA ASP A 53 -12.42 4.45 20.36
C ASP A 53 -13.55 3.50 19.90
N ASP A 54 -14.66 4.03 19.39
CA ASP A 54 -15.75 3.25 18.77
C ASP A 54 -15.29 2.41 17.57
N PHE A 55 -14.25 2.83 16.85
CA PHE A 55 -13.72 2.14 15.68
C PHE A 55 -12.45 1.32 15.98
N PHE A 56 -11.70 1.67 17.03
CA PHE A 56 -10.37 1.12 17.28
C PHE A 56 -10.13 0.57 18.70
N GLY A 57 -11.07 0.67 19.63
CA GLY A 57 -10.90 0.29 21.04
C GLY A 57 -10.51 -1.17 21.27
N ASN A 58 -10.81 -2.08 20.32
CA ASN A 58 -10.42 -3.49 20.36
C ASN A 58 -9.16 -3.84 19.53
N ARG A 59 -8.46 -2.86 18.94
CA ARG A 59 -7.31 -3.10 18.05
C ARG A 59 -6.00 -2.69 18.71
N LYS A 60 -5.12 -3.67 18.96
CA LYS A 60 -3.74 -3.41 19.40
C LYS A 60 -3.03 -2.44 18.44
N PRO A 61 -2.15 -1.54 18.93
CA PRO A 61 -1.47 -0.53 18.11
C PRO A 61 -0.70 -1.18 16.95
N ALA A 62 -0.67 -0.50 15.80
CA ALA A 62 -0.01 -0.99 14.59
C ALA A 62 1.45 -1.30 14.93
N THR A 63 1.93 -2.49 14.57
CA THR A 63 3.25 -2.97 14.97
C THR A 63 4.20 -2.90 13.76
N LEU A 64 5.51 -2.82 13.97
CA LEU A 64 6.51 -2.87 12.89
C LEU A 64 6.41 -4.16 12.02
N ARG A 65 5.77 -5.20 12.54
CA ARG A 65 5.42 -6.42 11.78
C ARG A 65 4.45 -6.15 10.62
N ASP A 66 3.64 -5.10 10.70
CA ASP A 66 2.73 -4.71 9.62
C ASP A 66 3.48 -4.11 8.40
N PHE A 67 4.78 -3.78 8.54
CA PHE A 67 5.63 -3.32 7.44
C PHE A 67 6.24 -4.45 6.61
N TRP A 68 6.12 -5.71 7.02
CA TRP A 68 6.70 -6.85 6.29
C TRP A 68 6.34 -6.88 4.80
N PRO A 69 5.06 -6.68 4.40
CA PRO A 69 4.69 -6.68 2.98
C PRO A 69 5.43 -5.59 2.19
N ALA A 70 5.63 -4.42 2.79
CA ALA A 70 6.34 -3.32 2.17
C ALA A 70 7.83 -3.64 2.01
N ILE A 71 8.46 -4.21 3.04
CA ILE A 71 9.86 -4.63 3.02
C ILE A 71 10.09 -5.69 1.95
N THR A 72 9.22 -6.70 1.84
CA THR A 72 9.33 -7.74 0.83
C THR A 72 9.23 -7.18 -0.59
N ILE A 73 8.29 -6.26 -0.82
CA ILE A 73 8.13 -5.59 -2.12
C ILE A 73 9.38 -4.79 -2.48
N VAL A 74 9.89 -3.97 -1.56
CA VAL A 74 11.10 -3.18 -1.78
C VAL A 74 12.29 -4.09 -2.07
N LEU A 75 12.43 -5.19 -1.33
CA LEU A 75 13.54 -6.13 -1.50
C LEU A 75 13.50 -6.81 -2.86
N ILE A 76 12.31 -7.21 -3.35
CA ILE A 76 12.13 -7.75 -4.70
C ILE A 76 12.52 -6.71 -5.76
N LEU A 77 12.07 -5.46 -5.62
CA LEU A 77 12.37 -4.40 -6.58
C LEU A 77 13.86 -4.07 -6.60
N VAL A 78 14.53 -4.02 -5.45
CA VAL A 78 15.97 -3.74 -5.35
C VAL A 78 16.79 -4.89 -5.93
N VAL A 79 16.46 -6.15 -5.62
CA VAL A 79 17.15 -7.31 -6.19
C VAL A 79 17.00 -7.34 -7.71
N MET A 80 15.82 -7.02 -8.25
CA MET A 80 15.59 -6.91 -9.69
C MET A 80 16.39 -5.76 -10.32
N ALA A 81 16.42 -4.59 -9.68
CA ALA A 81 17.21 -3.46 -10.16
C ALA A 81 18.71 -3.80 -10.23
N LEU A 82 19.24 -4.46 -9.21
CA LEU A 82 20.63 -4.95 -9.20
C LEU A 82 20.89 -6.01 -10.27
N ALA A 83 19.92 -6.91 -10.51
CA ALA A 83 20.04 -7.93 -11.56
C ALA A 83 20.07 -7.32 -12.98
N ILE A 84 19.27 -6.27 -13.23
CA ILE A 84 19.28 -5.53 -14.50
C ILE A 84 20.63 -4.83 -14.71
N ASP A 85 21.16 -4.19 -13.65
CA ASP A 85 22.43 -3.47 -13.70
C ASP A 85 23.62 -4.42 -13.98
N MET A 86 23.64 -5.60 -13.33
CA MET A 86 24.69 -6.60 -13.55
C MET A 86 24.61 -7.28 -14.93
N THR A 87 23.43 -7.37 -15.55
CA THR A 87 23.24 -8.04 -16.85
C THR A 87 23.40 -7.13 -18.06
N GLN A 88 23.81 -5.86 -17.85
CA GLN A 88 23.97 -4.84 -18.90
C GLN A 88 22.73 -4.72 -19.81
N ASN A 89 21.56 -4.72 -19.19
CA ASN A 89 20.30 -4.38 -19.85
C ASN A 89 19.90 -5.32 -21.01
N GLN A 90 19.95 -6.64 -20.77
CA GLN A 90 19.29 -7.59 -21.69
C GLN A 90 17.81 -7.24 -21.85
N THR A 91 17.33 -7.19 -23.09
CA THR A 91 16.05 -6.57 -23.48
C THR A 91 14.81 -7.12 -22.77
N TRP A 92 14.86 -8.32 -22.21
CA TRP A 92 13.70 -8.99 -21.59
C TRP A 92 13.62 -8.79 -20.07
N LEU A 93 14.73 -8.51 -19.37
CA LEU A 93 14.76 -8.34 -17.91
C LEU A 93 13.99 -7.08 -17.44
N PRO A 94 14.15 -5.90 -18.07
CA PRO A 94 13.35 -4.70 -17.79
C PRO A 94 11.85 -4.94 -17.95
N VAL A 95 11.46 -5.65 -19.01
CA VAL A 95 10.06 -6.00 -19.31
C VAL A 95 9.50 -6.89 -18.20
N LEU A 96 10.24 -7.91 -17.78
CA LEU A 96 9.83 -8.78 -16.67
C LEU A 96 9.70 -7.99 -15.35
N ALA A 97 10.63 -7.08 -15.07
CA ALA A 97 10.58 -6.21 -13.90
C ALA A 97 9.34 -5.31 -13.91
N LEU A 98 8.98 -4.75 -15.07
CA LEU A 98 7.77 -3.97 -15.26
C LEU A 98 6.50 -4.79 -15.00
N VAL A 99 6.41 -6.01 -15.54
CA VAL A 99 5.25 -6.90 -15.31
C VAL A 99 5.10 -7.23 -13.82
N LEU A 100 6.21 -7.56 -13.14
CA LEU A 100 6.21 -7.85 -11.72
C LEU A 100 5.85 -6.62 -10.88
N ALA A 101 6.39 -5.45 -11.21
CA ALA A 101 6.06 -4.19 -10.52
C ALA A 101 4.56 -3.89 -10.62
N ASN A 102 3.95 -4.09 -11.79
CA ASN A 102 2.52 -3.94 -11.97
C ASN A 102 1.72 -4.94 -11.14
N ALA A 103 2.11 -6.22 -11.11
CA ALA A 103 1.45 -7.23 -10.28
C ALA A 103 1.50 -6.87 -8.79
N VAL A 104 2.64 -6.37 -8.31
CA VAL A 104 2.82 -5.88 -6.95
C VAL A 104 1.92 -4.68 -6.64
N LEU A 105 1.83 -3.71 -7.56
CA LEU A 105 0.95 -2.54 -7.41
C LEU A 105 -0.52 -2.95 -7.31
N ILE A 106 -0.94 -3.90 -8.15
CA ILE A 106 -2.29 -4.46 -8.11
C ILE A 106 -2.55 -5.10 -6.74
N TYR A 107 -1.66 -5.98 -6.30
CA TYR A 107 -1.76 -6.65 -5.00
C TYR A 107 -1.87 -5.64 -3.85
N GLN A 108 -1.02 -4.60 -3.83
CA GLN A 108 -1.08 -3.59 -2.80
C GLN A 108 -2.39 -2.81 -2.82
N THR A 109 -2.88 -2.44 -4.00
CA THR A 109 -4.15 -1.73 -4.15
C THR A 109 -5.31 -2.56 -3.59
N PHE A 110 -5.32 -3.87 -3.80
CA PHE A 110 -6.31 -4.76 -3.21
C PHE A 110 -6.20 -4.83 -1.68
N ARG A 111 -4.99 -4.97 -1.14
CA ARG A 111 -4.77 -4.99 0.31
C ARG A 111 -5.23 -3.70 0.98
N PHE A 112 -4.95 -2.55 0.36
CA PHE A 112 -5.38 -1.25 0.86
C PHE A 112 -6.92 -1.13 0.83
N ARG A 113 -7.55 -1.52 -0.28
CA ARG A 113 -9.02 -1.54 -0.40
C ARG A 113 -9.67 -2.43 0.66
N MET A 114 -9.11 -3.61 0.92
CA MET A 114 -9.60 -4.51 1.97
C MET A 114 -9.48 -3.89 3.36
N LEU A 115 -8.35 -3.24 3.68
CA LEU A 115 -8.16 -2.54 4.95
C LEU A 115 -9.22 -1.45 5.15
N TRP A 116 -9.49 -0.65 4.12
CA TRP A 116 -10.54 0.37 4.16
C TRP A 116 -11.93 -0.20 4.36
N ARG A 117 -12.29 -1.29 3.66
CA ARG A 117 -13.58 -1.98 3.86
C ARG A 117 -13.75 -2.48 5.29
N LEU A 118 -12.69 -3.01 5.89
CA LEU A 118 -12.68 -3.47 7.28
C LEU A 118 -12.85 -2.32 8.28
N ILE A 119 -12.29 -1.14 8.01
CA ILE A 119 -12.38 0.02 8.91
C ILE A 119 -13.74 0.70 8.80
N MET A 120 -14.31 0.83 7.60
CA MET A 120 -15.63 1.46 7.41
C MET A 120 -16.80 0.59 7.89
N GLY A 121 -16.53 -0.53 8.58
CA GLY A 121 -17.59 -1.39 9.11
C GLY A 121 -18.49 -2.00 8.03
N LEU A 122 -18.04 -2.05 6.77
CA LEU A 122 -18.74 -2.70 5.66
C LEU A 122 -18.64 -4.25 5.76
N ASN A 123 -18.79 -4.77 6.97
CA ASN A 123 -19.15 -6.15 7.19
C ASN A 123 -20.62 -6.26 6.82
N THR A 124 -20.94 -7.12 5.85
CA THR A 124 -22.31 -7.45 5.43
C THR A 124 -23.24 -7.74 6.62
N THR A 125 -22.71 -8.18 7.77
CA THR A 125 -23.43 -8.39 9.03
C THR A 125 -24.10 -7.13 9.60
N SER A 126 -23.48 -5.95 9.56
CA SER A 126 -24.09 -4.73 10.11
C SER A 126 -25.26 -4.23 9.28
N GLN A 127 -25.23 -4.45 7.96
CA GLN A 127 -26.35 -4.12 7.08
C GLN A 127 -27.50 -5.12 7.19
N ILE A 128 -27.21 -6.42 7.43
CA ILE A 128 -28.26 -7.42 7.67
C ILE A 128 -28.95 -7.17 9.00
N GLU A 129 -28.22 -6.82 10.07
CA GLU A 129 -28.82 -6.45 11.36
C GLU A 129 -29.60 -5.12 11.30
N ALA A 130 -29.14 -4.14 10.52
CA ALA A 130 -29.87 -2.89 10.33
C ALA A 130 -31.19 -3.10 9.57
N VAL A 131 -31.18 -3.89 8.49
CA VAL A 131 -32.39 -4.22 7.72
C VAL A 131 -33.34 -5.12 8.53
N ALA A 132 -32.81 -6.08 9.27
CA ALA A 132 -33.62 -6.95 10.13
C ALA A 132 -34.18 -6.22 11.37
N GLY A 133 -33.52 -5.16 11.85
CA GLY A 133 -34.04 -4.30 12.92
C GLY A 133 -35.15 -3.37 12.44
N GLU A 134 -35.08 -2.89 11.19
CA GLU A 134 -36.12 -2.05 10.57
C GLU A 134 -37.42 -2.83 10.29
N GLU A 135 -37.33 -4.11 9.91
CA GLU A 135 -38.51 -4.98 9.70
C GLU A 135 -39.24 -5.36 11.01
N VAL A 136 -38.56 -5.32 12.16
CA VAL A 136 -39.15 -5.70 13.46
C VAL A 136 -39.91 -4.55 14.12
N ASP A 137 -39.61 -3.30 13.77
CA ASP A 137 -40.28 -2.09 14.29
C ASP A 137 -41.52 -1.68 13.46
N GLU A 138 -41.83 -2.39 12.35
CA GLU A 138 -43.02 -2.13 11.50
C GLU A 138 -44.22 -3.08 11.72
N GLU A 139 -44.19 -3.99 12.71
CA GLU A 139 -45.35 -4.80 13.15
C GLU A 139 -45.94 -4.34 14.51
#